data_AF-A0A7K3NSC1-F1
#
_entry.id   AF-A0A7K3NSC1-F1
#
_cell.length_a   1.000
_cell.length_b   1.000
_cell.length_c   1.000
_cell.angle_alpha   90.00
_cell.angle_beta   90.00
_cell.angle_gamma   90.00
#
_symmetry.space_group_name_H-M   'P 1'
#
loop_
_entity.id
_entity.type
_entity.pdbx_description
1 polymer ?
#
loop_
_entity_poly.entity_id
_entity_poly.type
_entity_poly.pdbx_seq_one_letter_code
_entity_poly.pdbx_strand_id
1 'polypeptide(L)' 'MDIRRAFSIAWLAFGLLALLLSANALGHPGGLDRNGCHTNRKTGDYHCHRGAPAAPRYVDTPRSSFAPGSAR' A
#
# COMPACT_ATOMS: atom_id res chain seq x y z
N MET A 1 -32.02 44.31 2.62
CA MET A 1 -31.17 43.12 2.43
C MET A 1 -31.49 42.20 3.60
N ASP A 2 -32.03 41.02 3.35
CA ASP A 2 -32.47 40.12 4.42
C ASP A 2 -31.23 39.48 5.08
N ILE A 3 -31.00 39.75 6.36
CA ILE A 3 -29.81 39.32 7.11
C ILE A 3 -29.62 37.80 7.02
N ARG A 4 -30.72 37.06 6.92
CA ARG A 4 -30.72 35.60 6.73
C ARG A 4 -30.11 35.20 5.38
N ARG A 5 -30.41 35.95 4.32
CA ARG A 5 -29.86 35.73 2.98
C ARG A 5 -28.38 36.10 2.91
N ALA A 6 -27.97 37.16 3.60
CA ALA A 6 -26.56 37.54 3.69
C ALA A 6 -25.72 36.47 4.40
N PHE A 7 -26.23 35.88 5.48
CA PHE A 7 -25.58 34.76 6.15
C PHE A 7 -25.50 33.51 5.26
N SER A 8 -26.57 33.14 4.56
CA SER A 8 -26.52 31.99 3.65
C SER A 8 -25.47 32.15 2.55
N ILE A 9 -25.35 33.34 1.96
CA ILE A 9 -24.35 33.61 0.92
C ILE A 9 -22.93 33.55 1.51
N ALA A 10 -22.71 34.12 2.70
CA ALA A 10 -21.40 34.06 3.36
C ALA A 10 -20.98 32.62 3.68
N TRP A 11 -21.92 31.78 4.13
CA TRP A 11 -21.67 30.36 4.39
C TRP A 11 -21.36 29.57 3.11
N LEU A 12 -22.11 29.81 2.04
CA LEU A 12 -21.85 29.18 0.74
C LEU A 12 -20.49 29.59 0.17
N ALA A 13 -20.14 30.88 0.25
CA ALA A 13 -18.85 31.38 -0.19
C ALA A 13 -17.69 30.79 0.65
N PHE A 14 -17.86 30.69 1.97
CA PHE A 14 -16.87 30.08 2.86
C PHE A 14 -16.68 28.58 2.56
N GLY A 15 -17.77 27.83 2.38
CA GLY A 15 -17.72 26.42 2.03
C GLY A 15 -17.04 26.19 0.67
N LEU A 16 -17.34 27.02 -0.33
CA LEU A 16 -16.69 26.96 -1.64
C LEU A 16 -15.18 27.21 -1.52
N LEU A 17 -14.79 28.26 -0.77
CA LEU A 17 -13.37 28.59 -0.56
C LEU A 17 -12.60 27.44 0.12
N ALA A 18 -13.19 26.76 1.11
CA ALA A 18 -12.56 25.62 1.78
C ALA A 18 -12.31 24.43 0.82
N LEU A 19 -13.21 24.20 -0.14
CA LEU A 19 -13.00 23.18 -1.18
C LEU A 19 -11.84 23.56 -2.11
N LEU A 20 -11.74 24.83 -2.51
CA LEU A 20 -10.61 25.30 -3.34
C LEU A 20 -9.26 25.19 -2.62
N LEU A 21 -9.25 25.29 -1.29
CA LEU A 21 -8.06 25.18 -0.45
C LEU A 21 -7.73 23.75 -0.01
N SER A 22 -8.50 22.74 -0.44
CA SER A 22 -8.24 21.36 -0.07
C SER A 22 -6.96 20.86 -0.74
N ALA A 23 -5.86 20.84 0.02
CA ALA A 23 -4.56 20.37 -0.44
C ALA A 23 -4.56 18.87 -0.75
N ASN A 24 -3.80 18.49 -1.78
CA ASN A 24 -3.62 17.09 -2.15
C ASN A 24 -2.91 16.32 -1.03
N ALA A 25 -3.57 15.31 -0.45
CA ALA A 25 -2.91 14.36 0.43
C ALA A 25 -1.94 13.51 -0.40
N LEU A 26 -0.64 13.75 -0.23
CA LEU A 26 0.41 12.96 -0.87
C LEU A 26 0.39 11.56 -0.26
N GLY A 27 -0.01 10.57 -1.05
CA GLY A 27 0.07 9.17 -0.65
C GLY A 27 1.53 8.82 -0.33
N HIS A 28 1.82 8.50 0.93
CA HIS A 28 3.14 8.03 1.30
C HIS A 28 3.45 6.70 0.61
N PRO A 29 4.69 6.46 0.16
CA PRO A 29 5.09 5.13 -0.25
C PRO A 29 4.91 4.19 0.96
N GLY A 30 4.06 3.19 0.81
CA GLY A 30 3.80 2.20 1.86
C GLY A 30 5.10 1.52 2.32
N GLY A 31 5.09 0.98 3.54
CA GLY A 31 6.27 0.49 4.27
C GLY A 31 7.16 -0.51 3.51
N LEU A 32 8.05 0.03 2.68
CA LEU A 32 9.17 -0.66 2.07
C LEU A 32 10.37 -0.58 3.04
N ASP A 33 11.23 -1.59 3.01
CA ASP A 33 12.49 -1.56 3.73
C ASP A 33 13.49 -0.58 3.07
N ARG A 34 14.66 -0.45 3.71
CA ARG A 34 15.81 0.33 3.22
C ARG A 34 16.29 -0.09 1.81
N ASN A 35 15.86 -1.25 1.31
CA ASN A 35 16.20 -1.77 -0.01
C ASN A 35 15.07 -1.54 -1.03
N GLY A 36 13.94 -0.95 -0.64
CA GLY A 36 12.80 -0.70 -1.51
C GLY A 36 11.91 -1.92 -1.75
N CYS A 37 11.90 -2.87 -0.81
CA CYS A 37 11.14 -4.12 -0.90
C CYS A 37 10.21 -4.33 0.31
N HIS A 38 9.26 -5.25 0.21
CA HIS A 38 8.33 -5.61 1.29
C HIS A 38 8.12 -7.12 1.39
N THR A 39 7.87 -7.61 2.60
CA THR A 39 7.47 -9.00 2.85
C THR A 39 5.96 -9.10 2.96
N ASN A 40 5.33 -9.94 2.16
CA ASN A 40 3.92 -10.29 2.27
C ASN A 40 3.72 -11.16 3.51
N ARG A 41 3.04 -10.62 4.53
CA ARG A 41 2.82 -11.32 5.80
C ARG A 41 1.91 -12.56 5.68
N LYS A 42 1.14 -12.70 4.60
CA LYS A 42 0.27 -13.86 4.37
C LYS A 42 1.00 -15.03 3.73
N THR A 43 1.90 -14.76 2.79
CA THR A 43 2.59 -15.79 2.01
C THR A 43 4.05 -15.98 2.41
N GLY A 44 4.66 -14.97 3.03
CA GLY A 44 6.08 -14.91 3.33
C GLY A 44 6.94 -14.38 2.16
N ASP A 45 6.33 -14.05 1.01
CA ASP A 45 7.05 -13.65 -0.20
C ASP A 45 7.65 -12.25 -0.06
N TYR A 46 8.84 -12.06 -0.63
CA TYR A 46 9.57 -10.79 -0.61
C TYR A 46 9.54 -10.13 -2.00
N HIS A 47 8.94 -8.94 -2.08
CA HIS A 47 8.69 -8.24 -3.34
C HIS A 47 9.36 -6.87 -3.36
N CYS A 48 10.11 -6.57 -4.43
CA CYS A 48 10.81 -5.31 -4.60
C CYS A 48 10.09 -4.42 -5.63
N HIS A 49 9.93 -3.13 -5.31
CA HIS A 49 9.12 -2.20 -6.11
C HIS A 49 9.95 -1.26 -7.00
N ARG A 50 11.27 -1.16 -6.80
CA ARG A 50 12.16 -0.25 -7.57
C ARG A 50 13.61 -0.74 -7.80
N GLY A 51 13.87 -2.04 -7.66
CA GLY A 51 15.17 -2.65 -7.97
C GLY A 51 14.97 -3.82 -8.92
N ALA A 52 16.01 -4.16 -9.70
CA ALA A 52 16.05 -5.33 -10.58
C ALA A 52 15.35 -6.54 -9.93
N PRO A 53 14.62 -7.38 -10.70
CA PRO A 53 13.81 -8.46 -10.16
C PRO A 53 14.63 -9.21 -9.12
N ALA A 54 14.15 -9.22 -7.87
CA ALA A 54 14.78 -10.01 -6.84
C ALA A 54 14.90 -11.42 -7.41
N ALA A 55 16.14 -11.88 -7.63
CA ALA A 55 16.37 -13.22 -8.13
C ALA A 55 15.54 -14.17 -7.25
N PRO A 56 14.77 -15.11 -7.84
CA PRO A 56 13.92 -15.98 -7.06
C PRO A 56 14.77 -16.58 -5.94
N ARG A 57 14.41 -16.29 -4.69
CA ARG A 57 14.88 -17.11 -3.58
C ARG A 57 14.24 -18.46 -3.84
N TYR A 58 14.99 -19.36 -4.50
CA TYR A 58 14.60 -20.76 -4.56
C TYR A 58 14.51 -21.19 -3.11
N VAL A 59 13.26 -21.30 -2.62
CA VAL A 59 13.01 -22.01 -1.39
C VAL A 59 13.39 -23.44 -1.74
N ASP A 60 14.60 -23.83 -1.33
CA ASP A 60 14.99 -25.23 -1.21
C ASP A 60 13.92 -25.87 -0.33
N THR A 61 12.87 -26.38 -0.95
CA THR A 61 12.00 -27.36 -0.31
C THR A 61 12.93 -28.53 -0.01
N PRO A 62 13.09 -28.95 1.26
CA PRO A 62 13.79 -30.18 1.52
C PRO A 62 13.01 -31.26 0.76
N ARG A 63 13.63 -31.83 -0.28
CA ARG A 63 13.13 -33.06 -0.90
C ARG A 63 13.09 -34.09 0.23
N SER A 64 11.90 -34.27 0.81
CA SER A 64 11.62 -35.36 1.74
C SER A 64 11.97 -36.65 1.01
N SER A 65 13.11 -37.22 1.36
CA SER A 65 13.70 -38.38 0.70
C SER A 65 13.14 -39.69 1.24
N PHE A 66 11.99 -39.65 1.91
CA PHE A 66 11.33 -40.86 2.42
C PHE A 66 10.42 -41.45 1.34
N ALA A 67 11.06 -42.11 0.37
CA ALA A 67 10.39 -43.13 -0.43
C ALA A 67 10.09 -44.34 0.47
N PRO A 68 8.88 -44.93 0.45
CA PRO A 68 8.64 -46.17 1.19
C PRO A 68 9.45 -47.30 0.56
N GLY A 69 10.31 -47.94 1.36
CA GLY A 69 11.09 -49.09 0.93
C GLY A 69 10.18 -50.25 0.53
N SER A 70 10.35 -50.76 -0.69
CA SER A 70 9.73 -51.99 -1.15
C SER A 70 10.30 -53.17 -0.35
N ALA A 71 9.46 -53.76 0.50
CA ALA A 71 9.76 -55.05 1.11
C ALA A 71 9.75 -56.14 0.02
N ARG A 72 10.89 -56.83 -0.11
CA ARG A 72 10.97 -58.16 -0.72
C ARG A 72 10.87 -59.21 0.38
#